data_AF-A0A954KY53-F1
#
_entry.id   AF-A0A954KY53-F1
#
_cell.length_a   1.000
_cell.length_b   1.000
_cell.length_c   1.000
_cell.angle_alpha   90.00
_cell.angle_beta   90.00
_cell.angle_gamma   90.00
#
_symmetry.space_group_name_H-M   'P 1'
#
loop_
_entity.id
_entity.type
_entity.pdbx_description
1 polymer ?
#
loop_
_entity_poly.entity_id
_entity_poly.type
_entity_poly.pdbx_seq_one_letter_code
_entity_poly.pdbx_strand_id
1 'polypeptide(L)'
;CRVTDLAERFGVSHVTVSRIVSRLQQEDLLDTEPYRPITLTAKGRRLAMQSRERHEIVFKFLRAIGVDETTAAIDAEGIEHHVSPGTLQRLKDLTDSGLLSNGGQRNNRQPFPESTHTQSSDLA
;
A
#
# COMPACT_ATOMS: atom_id res chain seq x y z
N CYS A 1 -15.58 1.06 -16.01
CA CYS A 1 -15.50 0.72 -14.58
C CYS A 1 -16.88 0.86 -13.96
N ARG A 2 -17.50 -0.27 -13.63
CA ARG A 2 -18.78 -0.42 -12.95
C ARG A 2 -18.54 -0.97 -11.53
N VAL A 3 -19.59 -1.00 -10.72
CA VAL A 3 -19.56 -1.57 -9.36
C VAL A 3 -19.09 -3.03 -9.36
N THR A 4 -19.51 -3.82 -10.36
CA THR A 4 -19.06 -5.22 -10.54
C THR A 4 -17.55 -5.30 -10.74
N ASP A 5 -16.99 -4.45 -11.60
CA ASP A 5 -15.55 -4.43 -11.89
C ASP A 5 -14.75 -4.06 -10.62
N LEU A 6 -15.28 -3.17 -9.79
CA LEU A 6 -14.66 -2.80 -8.52
C LEU A 6 -14.73 -3.94 -7.49
N ALA A 7 -15.85 -4.66 -7.43
CA ALA A 7 -16.01 -5.80 -6.52
C ALA A 7 -15.01 -6.91 -6.83
N GLU A 8 -14.84 -7.24 -8.11
CA GLU A 8 -13.83 -8.20 -8.58
C GLU A 8 -12.41 -7.72 -8.28
N ARG A 9 -12.11 -6.45 -8.61
CA ARG A 9 -10.75 -5.90 -8.44
C ARG A 9 -10.31 -5.80 -6.98
N PHE A 10 -11.23 -5.48 -6.08
CA PHE A 10 -10.94 -5.34 -4.65
C PHE A 10 -11.24 -6.62 -3.84
N GLY A 11 -11.78 -7.66 -4.46
CA GLY A 11 -12.12 -8.92 -3.79
C GLY A 11 -13.19 -8.77 -2.70
N VAL A 12 -14.10 -7.81 -2.85
CA VAL A 12 -15.15 -7.51 -1.86
C VAL A 12 -16.55 -7.72 -2.44
N SER A 13 -17.55 -7.86 -1.56
CA SER A 13 -18.93 -8.04 -2.01
C SER A 13 -19.47 -6.83 -2.77
N HIS A 14 -20.39 -7.07 -3.71
CA HIS A 14 -21.11 -6.00 -4.42
C HIS A 14 -21.79 -5.02 -3.45
N VAL A 15 -22.38 -5.52 -2.36
CA VAL A 15 -23.03 -4.70 -1.33
C VAL A 15 -22.03 -3.74 -0.66
N THR A 16 -20.81 -4.21 -0.39
CA THR A 16 -19.73 -3.40 0.18
C THR A 16 -19.34 -2.27 -0.79
N VAL A 17 -19.11 -2.59 -2.06
CA VAL A 17 -18.76 -1.58 -3.07
C VAL A 17 -19.86 -0.56 -3.22
N SER A 18 -21.12 -0.97 -3.34
CA SER A 18 -22.25 -0.04 -3.47
C SER A 18 -22.33 0.94 -2.30
N ARG A 19 -22.14 0.46 -1.06
CA ARG A 19 -22.11 1.35 0.13
C ARG A 19 -20.96 2.36 0.06
N ILE A 20 -19.76 1.92 -0.34
CA ILE A 20 -18.60 2.81 -0.47
C ILE A 20 -18.85 3.85 -1.57
N VAL A 21 -19.37 3.43 -2.73
CA VAL A 21 -19.68 4.32 -3.85
C VAL A 21 -20.72 5.36 -3.45
N SER A 22 -21.81 4.97 -2.79
CA SER A 22 -22.81 5.90 -2.27
C SER A 22 -22.21 6.92 -1.30
N ARG A 23 -21.34 6.49 -0.39
CA ARG A 23 -20.67 7.39 0.56
C ARG A 23 -19.77 8.40 -0.17
N LEU A 24 -18.93 7.93 -1.09
CA LEU A 24 -18.04 8.79 -1.85
C LEU A 24 -18.81 9.77 -2.75
N GLN A 25 -20.00 9.40 -3.24
CA GLN A 25 -20.89 10.29 -3.98
C GLN A 25 -21.48 11.37 -3.07
N GLN A 26 -21.92 11.01 -1.86
CA GLN A 26 -22.40 11.98 -0.85
C GLN A 26 -21.32 12.99 -0.43
N GLU A 27 -20.05 12.58 -0.48
CA GLU A 27 -18.91 13.45 -0.20
C GLU A 27 -18.43 14.27 -1.42
N ASP A 28 -19.12 14.21 -2.56
CA ASP A 28 -18.77 14.89 -3.82
C ASP A 28 -17.38 14.47 -4.35
N LEU A 29 -16.97 13.21 -4.11
CA LEU A 29 -15.69 12.67 -4.57
C LEU A 29 -15.83 11.90 -5.89
N LEU A 30 -17.00 11.30 -6.13
CA LEU A 30 -17.29 10.63 -7.40
C LEU A 30 -18.70 10.96 -7.87
N ASP A 31 -18.94 10.72 -9.14
CA ASP A 31 -20.25 10.78 -9.77
C ASP A 31 -20.54 9.48 -10.53
N THR A 32 -21.78 9.03 -10.42
CA THR A 32 -22.30 7.84 -11.07
C THR A 32 -23.83 7.90 -11.15
N GLU A 33 -24.36 7.46 -12.28
CA GLU A 33 -25.80 7.30 -12.51
C GLU A 33 -26.09 5.81 -12.76
N PRO A 34 -27.36 5.37 -12.67
CA PRO A 34 -27.74 4.01 -13.06
C PRO A 34 -27.19 3.67 -14.45
N TYR A 35 -26.54 2.51 -14.56
CA TYR A 35 -25.91 1.99 -15.79
C TYR A 35 -24.73 2.80 -16.34
N ARG A 36 -24.33 3.90 -15.69
CA ARG A 36 -23.19 4.73 -16.11
C ARG A 36 -21.89 4.33 -15.39
N PRO A 37 -20.72 4.56 -16.02
CA PRO A 37 -19.45 4.33 -15.36
C PRO A 37 -19.25 5.26 -14.17
N ILE A 38 -18.52 4.78 -13.17
CA ILE A 38 -18.09 5.60 -12.03
C ILE A 38 -16.99 6.55 -12.51
N THR A 39 -17.14 7.84 -12.20
CA THR A 39 -16.16 8.87 -12.55
C THR A 39 -15.79 9.72 -11.35
N LEU A 40 -14.54 10.17 -11.25
CA LEU A 40 -14.14 11.08 -10.18
C LEU A 40 -14.60 12.51 -10.49
N THR A 41 -15.00 13.24 -9.46
CA THR A 41 -15.16 14.70 -9.55
C THR A 41 -13.79 15.39 -9.55
N ALA A 42 -13.75 16.71 -9.71
CA ALA A 42 -12.50 17.45 -9.52
C ALA A 42 -11.94 17.31 -8.10
N LYS A 43 -12.82 17.28 -7.09
CA LYS A 43 -12.46 17.07 -5.69
C LYS A 43 -11.91 15.65 -5.46
N GLY A 44 -12.59 14.64 -5.99
CA GLY A 44 -12.11 13.25 -5.92
C GLY A 44 -10.79 13.02 -6.62
N ARG A 45 -10.57 13.64 -7.79
CA ARG A 45 -9.28 13.59 -8.48
C ARG A 45 -8.16 14.14 -7.61
N ARG A 46 -8.36 15.30 -6.96
CA ARG A 46 -7.35 15.88 -6.06
C ARG A 46 -7.02 14.95 -4.90
N LEU A 47 -8.04 14.38 -4.26
CA LEU A 47 -7.83 13.44 -3.15
C LEU A 47 -7.12 12.16 -3.61
N ALA A 48 -7.51 11.60 -4.76
CA ALA A 48 -6.88 10.42 -5.33
C ALA A 48 -5.40 10.66 -5.68
N MET A 49 -5.08 11.84 -6.24
CA MET A 49 -3.69 12.24 -6.51
C MET A 49 -2.88 12.37 -5.21
N GLN A 50 -3.46 12.95 -4.16
CA GLN A 50 -2.80 13.05 -2.86
C GLN A 50 -2.53 11.67 -2.24
N SER A 51 -3.49 10.74 -2.27
CA SER A 51 -3.27 9.37 -1.79
C SER A 51 -2.14 8.71 -2.58
N ARG A 52 -2.20 8.81 -3.92
CA ARG A 52 -1.18 8.23 -4.80
C ARG A 52 0.22 8.80 -4.56
N GLU A 53 0.34 10.11 -4.34
CA GLU A 53 1.62 10.74 -4.03
C GLU A 53 2.20 10.21 -2.72
N ARG A 54 1.36 10.07 -1.69
CA ARG A 54 1.77 9.50 -0.39
C ARG A 54 2.23 8.04 -0.56
N HIS A 55 1.46 7.24 -1.31
CA HIS A 55 1.83 5.87 -1.67
C HIS A 55 3.21 5.81 -2.30
N GLU A 56 3.43 6.60 -3.35
CA GLU A 56 4.66 6.58 -4.13
C GLU A 56 5.88 6.99 -3.31
N ILE A 57 5.72 7.95 -2.38
CA ILE A 57 6.82 8.36 -1.48
C ILE A 57 7.21 7.19 -0.56
N VAL A 58 6.22 6.57 0.10
CA VAL A 58 6.49 5.46 1.02
C VAL A 58 7.04 4.26 0.27
N PHE A 59 6.42 3.89 -0.85
CA PHE A 59 6.86 2.79 -1.70
C PHE A 59 8.31 2.98 -2.17
N LYS A 60 8.66 4.14 -2.74
CA LYS A 60 10.03 4.40 -3.21
C LYS A 60 11.04 4.36 -2.06
N PHE A 61 10.67 4.88 -0.89
CA PHE A 61 11.51 4.79 0.30
C PHE A 61 11.74 3.33 0.73
N LEU A 62 10.69 2.51 0.81
CA LEU A 62 10.79 1.09 1.17
C LEU A 62 11.67 0.32 0.17
N ARG A 63 11.52 0.61 -1.13
CA ARG A 63 12.40 0.05 -2.17
C ARG A 63 13.85 0.50 -1.98
N ALA A 64 14.08 1.77 -1.65
CA ALA A 64 15.42 2.31 -1.46
C ALA A 64 16.16 1.69 -0.25
N ILE A 65 15.44 1.31 0.80
CA ILE A 65 16.03 0.61 1.96
C ILE A 65 16.14 -0.91 1.74
N GLY A 66 15.75 -1.43 0.57
CA GLY A 66 15.95 -2.83 0.17
C GLY A 66 14.77 -3.77 0.38
N VAL A 67 13.58 -3.28 0.73
CA VAL A 67 12.36 -4.10 0.78
C VAL A 67 12.00 -4.55 -0.63
N ASP A 68 11.60 -5.81 -0.80
CA ASP A 68 11.15 -6.32 -2.10
C ASP A 68 9.89 -5.59 -2.58
N GLU A 69 9.63 -5.64 -3.88
CA GLU A 69 8.55 -4.87 -4.51
C GLU A 69 7.15 -5.24 -4.00
N THR A 70 6.89 -6.53 -3.80
CA THR A 70 5.59 -7.01 -3.34
C THR A 70 5.31 -6.55 -1.93
N THR A 71 6.27 -6.75 -1.02
CA THR A 71 6.15 -6.31 0.37
C THR A 71 6.05 -4.78 0.46
N ALA A 72 6.88 -4.04 -0.30
CA ALA A 72 6.85 -2.59 -0.30
C ALA A 72 5.51 -2.03 -0.77
N ALA A 73 4.85 -2.66 -1.76
CA ALA A 73 3.54 -2.24 -2.24
C ALA A 73 2.44 -2.43 -1.18
N ILE A 74 2.45 -3.57 -0.48
CA ILE A 74 1.48 -3.88 0.58
C ILE A 74 1.68 -2.95 1.78
N ASP A 75 2.93 -2.78 2.21
CA ASP A 75 3.27 -1.95 3.37
C ASP A 75 3.00 -0.47 3.11
N ALA A 76 3.26 0.02 1.89
CA ALA A 76 2.98 1.40 1.52
C ALA A 76 1.50 1.77 1.70
N GLU A 77 0.57 0.89 1.31
CA GLU A 77 -0.88 1.09 1.46
C GLU A 77 -1.27 1.26 2.95
N GLY A 78 -0.68 0.48 3.86
CA GLY A 78 -0.97 0.59 5.29
C GLY A 78 -0.33 1.83 5.94
N ILE A 79 0.92 2.12 5.56
CA ILE A 79 1.73 3.18 6.15
C ILE A 79 1.26 4.56 5.68
N GLU A 80 0.90 4.72 4.40
CA GLU A 80 0.56 6.03 3.82
C GLU A 80 -0.60 6.72 4.55
N HIS A 81 -1.52 5.98 5.17
CA HIS A 81 -2.67 6.53 5.87
C HIS A 81 -2.34 7.05 7.28
N HIS A 82 -1.25 6.56 7.89
CA HIS A 82 -0.92 6.85 9.28
C HIS A 82 0.30 7.77 9.43
N VAL A 83 1.05 8.00 8.36
CA VAL A 83 2.26 8.83 8.40
C VAL A 83 1.93 10.33 8.39
N SER A 84 2.57 11.06 9.31
CA SER A 84 2.42 12.52 9.37
C SER A 84 3.01 13.22 8.13
N PRO A 85 2.50 14.39 7.71
CA PRO A 85 3.06 15.13 6.57
C PRO A 85 4.56 15.44 6.72
N GLY A 86 5.01 15.77 7.94
CA GLY A 86 6.42 16.07 8.21
C GLY A 86 7.31 14.84 8.03
N THR A 87 6.88 13.68 8.49
CA THR A 87 7.59 12.41 8.29
C THR A 87 7.65 12.05 6.80
N LEU A 88 6.53 12.16 6.10
CA LEU A 88 6.44 11.85 4.67
C LEU A 88 7.44 12.69 3.85
N GLN A 89 7.53 13.98 4.17
CA GLN A 89 8.50 14.87 3.51
C GLN A 89 9.94 14.40 3.73
N ARG A 90 10.30 13.97 4.95
CA ARG A 90 11.64 13.45 5.23
C ARG A 90 11.94 12.15 4.47
N LEU A 91 10.96 11.25 4.35
CA LEU A 91 11.11 10.03 3.55
C LEU A 91 11.38 10.36 2.08
N LYS A 92 10.64 11.34 1.55
CA LYS A 92 10.83 11.86 0.19
C LYS A 92 12.24 12.43 0.01
N ASP A 93 12.66 13.33 0.90
CA ASP A 93 13.97 13.99 0.83
C ASP A 93 15.12 12.96 0.89
N LEU A 94 15.01 11.94 1.75
CA LEU A 94 16.00 10.85 1.86
C LEU A 94 16.10 10.01 0.60
N THR A 95 14.96 9.78 -0.07
CA THR A 95 14.90 9.01 -1.30
C THR A 95 15.45 9.82 -2.48
N ASP A 96 15.09 11.10 -2.57
CA ASP A 96 15.49 12.00 -3.67
C ASP A 96 16.98 12.38 -3.60
N SER A 97 17.54 12.48 -2.39
CA SER A 97 18.94 12.87 -2.17
C SER A 97 19.96 11.77 -2.51
N GLY A 98 19.52 10.58 -2.93
CA GLY A 98 20.39 9.47 -3.33
C GLY A 98 21.21 8.87 -2.17
N LEU A 99 21.02 9.36 -0.94
CA LEU A 99 21.69 8.88 0.28
C LEU A 99 21.42 7.40 0.55
N LEU A 100 20.28 6.88 0.07
CA LEU A 100 19.88 5.49 0.23
C LEU A 100 20.33 4.59 -0.94
N SER A 101 20.74 5.15 -2.07
CA SER A 101 21.11 4.38 -3.28
C SER A 101 22.50 3.70 -3.19
N ASN A 102 23.20 3.83 -2.06
CA ASN A 102 24.55 3.31 -1.85
C ASN A 102 24.56 2.01 -1.02
N GLY A 103 23.73 1.06 -1.40
CA GLY A 103 23.57 -0.24 -0.74
C GLY A 103 23.46 -1.39 -1.75
N GLY A 104 24.41 -1.46 -2.70
CA GLY A 104 24.50 -2.58 -3.62
C GLY A 104 24.52 -3.91 -2.87
N GLN A 105 23.60 -4.81 -3.26
CA GLN A 105 23.81 -6.26 -3.31
C GLN A 105 24.72 -6.83 -2.20
N ARG A 106 24.23 -6.94 -0.96
CA ARG A 106 24.69 -8.01 -0.06
C ARG A 106 23.63 -9.10 -0.06
N ASN A 107 23.60 -9.86 -1.15
CA ASN A 107 23.00 -11.18 -1.16
C ASN A 107 23.78 -12.06 -0.19
N ASN A 108 23.40 -12.05 1.08
CA ASN A 108 23.83 -13.04 2.05
C ASN A 108 22.57 -13.69 2.62
N ARG A 109 21.96 -14.57 1.83
CA ARG A 109 21.08 -15.62 2.36
C ARG A 109 21.93 -16.51 3.26
N GLN A 110 22.07 -16.13 4.53
CA GLN A 110 22.33 -17.13 5.56
C GLN A 110 21.01 -17.89 5.77
N PRO A 111 20.98 -19.22 5.61
CA PRO A 111 19.82 -20.00 6.00
C PRO A 111 19.60 -19.80 7.51
N PHE A 112 18.36 -19.57 7.92
CA PHE A 112 18.00 -19.66 9.33
C PHE A 112 18.43 -21.05 9.86
N PRO A 113 19.11 -21.14 11.01
CA PRO A 113 19.46 -22.44 11.57
C PRO A 113 18.19 -23.17 12.00
N GLU A 114 17.99 -24.38 11.47
CA GLU A 114 16.97 -25.31 11.98
C GLU A 114 17.24 -25.55 13.46
N SER A 115 16.29 -25.17 14.30
CA SER A 115 16.26 -25.55 15.71
C SER A 115 16.04 -27.07 15.79
N THR A 116 17.11 -27.82 16.01
CA THR A 116 17.01 -29.22 16.40
C THR A 116 16.28 -29.31 17.73
N HIS A 117 15.05 -29.82 17.71
CA HIS A 117 14.35 -30.27 18.91
C HIS A 117 15.10 -31.49 19.47
N THR A 118 15.99 -31.28 20.44
CA THR A 118 16.44 -32.35 21.32
C THR A 118 15.33 -32.60 22.34
N GLN A 119 14.54 -33.66 22.13
CA GLN A 119 13.73 -34.24 23.19
C GLN A 119 14.66 -34.95 24.15
N SER A 120 14.88 -34.35 25.32
CA SER A 120 15.26 -35.09 26.52
C SER A 120 14.06 -35.92 26.95
N SER A 121 14.21 -37.24 26.92
CA SER A 121 13.50 -38.14 27.82
C SER A 121 14.54 -39.05 28.47
N ASP A 122 15.05 -38.59 29.61
CA ASP A 122 15.41 -39.52 30.68
C ASP A 122 14.11 -40.19 31.14
N LEU A 123 14.14 -41.52 31.30
CA LEU A 123 13.79 -42.23 32.54
C LEU A 123 13.57 -43.72 32.25
N ALA A 124 14.37 -44.52 32.96
CA ALA A 124 14.11 -45.88 33.45
C ALA A 124 13.90 -47.02 32.44
#